data_AF-A0A951GWS9-F1
#
_entry.id   AF-A0A951GWS9-F1
#
_cell.length_a   1.000
_cell.length_b   1.000
_cell.length_c   1.000
_cell.angle_alpha   90.00
_cell.angle_beta   90.00
_cell.angle_gamma   90.00
#
_symmetry.space_group_name_H-M   'P 1'
#
loop_
_entity.id
_entity.type
_entity.pdbx_description
1 polymer ?
#
loop_
_entity_poly.entity_id
_entity_poly.type
_entity_poly.pdbx_seq_one_letter_code
_entity_poly.pdbx_strand_id
1 'polypeptide(L)' 'MRAVAVLGPGGVGGFIAAALSWAGTEVTVVAREPTAELIARRGIALRSVRLGELTARPPSVAVLREPVATLVIA' A
#
# COMPACT_ATOMS: atom_id res chain seq x y z
N MET A 1 12.86 -8.50 6.16
CA MET A 1 13.05 -7.06 5.87
C MET A 1 11.97 -6.68 4.87
N ARG A 2 11.11 -5.69 5.14
CA ARG A 2 10.09 -5.28 4.18
C ARG A 2 10.74 -4.57 2.99
N ALA A 3 10.38 -4.97 1.78
CA ALA A 3 11.03 -4.46 0.57
C ALA A 3 10.63 -3.00 0.27
N VAL A 4 9.34 -2.67 0.39
CA VAL A 4 8.83 -1.35 -0.02
C VAL A 4 7.88 -0.77 1.03
N ALA A 5 8.00 0.52 1.33
CA ALA A 5 6.94 1.30 1.95
C ALA A 5 6.39 2.35 0.98
N VAL A 6 5.10 2.62 1.04
CA VAL A 6 4.43 3.70 0.31
C VAL A 6 3.81 4.65 1.34
N LEU A 7 4.40 5.83 1.47
CA LEU A 7 3.86 6.92 2.31
C LEU A 7 2.88 7.75 1.48
N GLY A 8 1.60 7.72 1.87
CA GLY A 8 0.52 8.44 1.22
C GLY A 8 -0.28 7.58 0.22
N PRO A 9 -1.36 6.90 0.66
CA PRO A 9 -2.22 6.10 -0.22
C PRO A 9 -3.25 6.96 -0.96
N GLY A 10 -2.81 8.02 -1.65
CA GLY A 10 -3.62 8.77 -2.59
C GLY A 10 -3.88 7.98 -3.89
N GLY A 11 -4.24 8.66 -4.98
CA GLY A 11 -4.47 7.99 -6.27
C GLY A 11 -3.23 7.23 -6.78
N VAL A 12 -2.05 7.85 -6.69
CA VAL A 12 -0.78 7.25 -7.14
C VAL A 12 -0.27 6.23 -6.12
N GLY A 13 -0.13 6.61 -4.85
CA GLY A 13 0.38 5.71 -3.83
C GLY A 13 -0.50 4.49 -3.60
N GLY A 14 -1.83 4.66 -3.63
CA GLY A 14 -2.78 3.55 -3.57
C GLY A 14 -2.65 2.60 -4.76
N PHE A 15 -2.49 3.12 -5.97
CA PHE A 15 -2.23 2.30 -7.16
C PHE A 15 -0.92 1.50 -7.02
N ILE A 16 0.18 2.18 -6.67
CA ILE A 16 1.50 1.54 -6.52
C ILE A 16 1.45 0.46 -5.44
N ALA A 17 0.89 0.77 -4.27
CA ALA A 17 0.79 -0.18 -3.17
C ALA A 17 -0.05 -1.41 -3.56
N ALA A 18 -1.19 -1.20 -4.22
CA ALA A 18 -2.05 -2.31 -4.65
C ALA A 18 -1.39 -3.16 -5.75
N ALA A 19 -0.77 -2.53 -6.75
CA ALA A 19 -0.10 -3.24 -7.84
C ALA A 19 1.11 -4.04 -7.35
N LEU A 20 1.95 -3.46 -6.48
CA LEU A 20 3.10 -4.17 -5.89
C LEU A 20 2.65 -5.32 -5.00
N SER A 21 1.62 -5.10 -4.16
CA SER A 21 1.05 -6.16 -3.32
C SER A 21 0.49 -7.30 -4.17
N TRP A 22 -0.22 -6.98 -5.26
CA TRP A 22 -0.76 -7.99 -6.18
C TRP A 22 0.34 -8.77 -6.91
N ALA A 23 1.46 -8.11 -7.24
CA ALA A 23 2.65 -8.75 -7.80
C ALA A 23 3.46 -9.59 -6.78
N GLY A 24 2.99 -9.73 -5.54
CA GLY A 24 3.65 -10.51 -4.48
C GLY A 24 4.82 -9.80 -3.80
N THR A 25 5.01 -8.50 -4.04
CA THR A 25 6.03 -7.71 -3.35
C THR A 25 5.60 -7.41 -1.91
N GLU A 26 6.50 -7.58 -0.95
CA GLU A 26 6.28 -7.14 0.43
C GLU A 26 6.21 -5.61 0.51
N VAL A 27 4.99 -5.08 0.49
CA VAL A 27 4.71 -3.64 0.55
C VAL A 27 3.96 -3.26 1.81
N THR A 28 4.28 -2.11 2.37
CA THR A 28 3.55 -1.52 3.51
C THR A 28 3.06 -0.13 3.17
N VAL A 29 1.81 0.15 3.47
CA VAL A 29 1.25 1.49 3.34
C VAL A 29 1.46 2.25 4.65
N VAL A 30 1.97 3.47 4.54
CA VAL A 30 2.06 4.42 5.64
C VAL A 30 1.06 5.53 5.37
N ALA A 31 0.12 5.71 6.30
CA ALA A 31 -0.98 6.67 6.17
C ALA A 31 -1.35 7.24 7.54
N ARG A 32 -2.31 8.15 7.63
CA ARG A 32 -2.87 8.53 8.94
C ARG A 32 -3.61 7.34 9.56
N GLU A 33 -3.65 7.25 10.89
CA GLU A 33 -4.29 6.14 11.64
C GLU A 33 -5.65 5.71 11.05
N PRO A 34 -6.62 6.62 10.82
CA PRO A 34 -7.94 6.21 10.32
C PRO A 34 -7.87 5.60 8.91
N THR A 35 -6.96 6.08 8.07
CA THR A 35 -6.74 5.57 6.72
C THR A 35 -6.04 4.22 6.75
N ALA A 36 -5.01 4.07 7.60
CA ALA A 36 -4.28 2.82 7.76
C ALA A 36 -5.22 1.71 8.26
N GLU A 37 -6.06 2.00 9.25
CA GLU A 37 -7.08 1.06 9.71
C GLU A 37 -8.13 0.74 8.64
N LEU A 38 -8.58 1.74 7.87
CA LEU A 38 -9.54 1.51 6.79
C LEU A 38 -8.96 0.55 5.75
N ILE A 39 -7.70 0.73 5.35
CA ILE A 39 -7.02 -0.15 4.41
C ILE A 39 -6.80 -1.54 5.03
N ALA A 40 -6.44 -1.63 6.31
CA ALA A 40 -6.31 -2.93 6.98
C ALA A 40 -7.64 -3.71 6.99
N ARG A 41 -8.78 -3.03 7.18
CA ARG A 41 -10.11 -3.65 7.21
C ARG A 41 -10.69 -3.95 5.83
N ARG A 42 -10.49 -3.06 4.85
CA ARG A 42 -11.20 -3.09 3.55
C ARG A 42 -10.29 -3.36 2.36
N GLY A 43 -8.98 -3.21 2.53
CA GLY A 43 -8.01 -3.23 1.45
C GLY A 43 -8.05 -1.96 0.59
N ILE A 44 -7.25 -2.00 -0.48
CA ILE A 44 -7.23 -1.01 -1.56
C ILE A 44 -7.90 -1.65 -2.76
N ALA A 45 -9.10 -1.17 -3.10
CA ALA A 45 -9.75 -1.52 -4.35
C ALA A 45 -9.02 -0.85 -5.51
N LEU A 46 -8.52 -1.64 -6.44
CA LEU A 46 -7.83 -1.20 -7.64
C LEU A 46 -8.65 -1.60 -8.86
N ARG A 47 -8.99 -0.60 -9.68
CA ARG A 47 -9.61 -0.79 -10.99
C ARG A 47 -8.65 -0.26 -12.04
N SER A 48 -8.16 -1.13 -12.91
CA SER A 48 -7.15 -0.81 -13.91
C SER A 48 -7.45 -1.50 -15.22
N VAL A 49 -7.30 -0.80 -16.34
CA VAL A 49 -7.41 -1.41 -17.67
C VAL A 49 -6.41 -2.56 -17.87
N ARG A 50 -5.21 -2.43 -17.29
CA ARG A 50 -4.12 -3.39 -17.45
C ARG A 50 -4.12 -4.50 -16.39
N LEU A 51 -4.49 -4.18 -15.16
CA LEU A 51 -4.43 -5.12 -14.03
C LEU A 51 -5.82 -5.69 -13.65
N GLY A 52 -6.87 -5.27 -14.35
CA GLY A 52 -8.25 -5.66 -14.03
C GLY A 52 -8.76 -5.01 -12.75
N GLU A 53 -9.73 -5.68 -12.12
CA GLU A 53 -10.30 -5.28 -10.83
C GLU A 53 -9.81 -6.24 -9.73
N LEU A 54 -9.20 -5.68 -8.68
CA LEU A 54 -8.68 -6.44 -7.57
C LEU A 54 -8.79 -5.65 -6.26
N THR A 55 -8.66 -6.35 -5.14
CA THR A 55 -8.52 -5.70 -3.82
C THR A 55 -7.26 -6.19 -3.14
N ALA A 56 -6.25 -5.32 -3.07
CA ALA A 56 -5.02 -5.61 -2.35
C ALA A 56 -5.20 -5.33 -0.86
N ARG A 57 -4.56 -6.13 0.01
CA ARG A 57 -4.63 -5.94 1.47
C ARG A 57 -3.22 -5.84 2.07
N PRO A 58 -2.42 -4.84 1.65
CA PRO A 58 -1.09 -4.68 2.21
C PRO A 58 -1.17 -4.29 3.69
N PRO A 59 -0.19 -4.70 4.51
CA PRO A 59 -0.01 -4.15 5.84
C PRO A 59 -0.03 -2.62 5.79
N SER A 60 -0.78 -2.01 6.69
CA SER A 60 -0.98 -0.57 6.71
C SER A 60 -0.76 -0.05 8.12
N VAL A 61 0.08 0.98 8.27
CA VAL A 61 0.51 1.49 9.58
C VAL A 61 0.49 3.01 9.60
N ALA A 62 0.31 3.59 10.79
CA ALA A 62 0.43 5.04 10.97
C ALA A 62 1.87 5.53 11.00
N VAL A 63 2.77 4.70 11.54
CA VAL A 63 4.18 5.01 11.70
C VAL A 63 5.01 3.81 11.23
N LEU A 64 5.98 4.08 10.37
CA LEU A 64 6.98 3.11 9.97
C LEU A 64 8.09 3.07 11.03
N ARG A 65 8.24 1.94 11.73
CA ARG A 65 9.20 1.77 12.84
C ARG A 65 10.50 1.09 12.41
N GLU A 66 10.42 0.26 11.38
CA GLU A 66 11.54 -0.51 10.86
C GLU A 66 11.97 0.06 9.50
N PRO A 67 13.28 0.04 9.18
CA PRO A 67 13.76 0.48 7.87
C PRO A 67 13.23 -0.42 6.75
N VAL A 68 13.09 0.18 5.56
CA VAL A 68 12.71 -0.50 4.31
C VAL A 68 13.78 -0.28 3.25
N ALA A 69 13.86 -1.18 2.27
CA ALA A 69 14.81 -1.01 1.17
C ALA A 69 14.44 0.18 0.27
N THR A 70 13.14 0.41 0.04
CA THR A 70 12.65 1.53 -0.75
C THR A 70 11.45 2.22 -0.08
N LEU A 71 11.48 3.54 0.02
CA LEU A 71 10.33 4.37 0.41
C LEU A 71 9.83 5.17 -0.80
N VAL A 72 8.58 4.96 -1.19
CA VAL A 72 7.88 5.78 -2.17
C VAL A 72 7.08 6.84 -1.42
N ILE A 73 7.23 8.11 -1.80
CA ILE A 73 6.47 9.24 -1.26
C ILE A 73 5.51 9.72 -2.35
N ALA A 74 4.21 9.70 -2.07
CA ALA A 74 3.16 9.99 -3.04
C ALA A 74 1.94 10.69 -2.42
#